data_AF-A0AA42XMJ3-F1
#
_entry.id   AF-A0AA42XMJ3-F1
#
_cell.length_a   1.000
_cell.length_b   1.000
_cell.length_c   1.000
_cell.angle_alpha   90.00
_cell.angle_beta   90.00
_cell.angle_gamma   90.00
#
_symmetry.space_group_name_H-M   'P 1'
#
loop_
_entity.id
_entity.type
_entity.pdbx_description
1 polymer ?
#
loop_
_entity_poly.entity_id
_entity_poly.type
_entity_poly.pdbx_seq_one_letter_code
_entity_poly.pdbx_strand_id
1 'polypeptide(L)'
;MHVVIDAPLPLFKAGACRCSDWFNRSNPACAGGLSMSRADLQRLRAPQMALLAELAARYPSLTVWDPLPLLRGPDTFSAVQDGEPLFFDNVHLSGHGNRVLLPSFRQLLIGLAAGR
;
A
#
# COMPACT_ATOMS: atom_id res chain seq x y z
N MET A 1 -2.58 -14.00 -22.13
CA MET A 1 -1.92 -13.99 -20.81
C MET A 1 -1.91 -12.55 -20.33
N HIS A 2 -2.24 -12.29 -19.06
CA HIS A 2 -2.15 -10.95 -18.45
C HIS A 2 -1.03 -10.96 -17.41
N VAL A 3 -0.37 -9.81 -17.25
CA VAL A 3 0.61 -9.57 -16.19
C VAL A 3 0.06 -8.48 -15.29
N VAL A 4 -0.07 -8.77 -14.00
CA VAL A 4 -0.51 -7.79 -13.01
C VAL A 4 0.69 -7.41 -12.14
N ILE A 5 0.90 -6.11 -11.97
CA ILE A 5 1.97 -5.56 -11.12
C ILE A 5 1.34 -4.62 -10.10
N ASP A 6 1.70 -4.79 -8.84
CA ASP A 6 1.29 -3.89 -7.77
C ASP A 6 2.05 -2.57 -7.87
N ALA A 7 1.33 -1.45 -7.76
CA ALA A 7 1.96 -0.16 -7.55
C ALA A 7 2.65 -0.12 -6.16
N PRO A 8 3.64 0.75 -5.96
CA PRO A 8 4.36 0.83 -4.70
C PRO A 8 3.43 1.09 -3.51
N LEU A 9 3.57 0.24 -2.49
CA LEU A 9 2.92 0.41 -1.19
C LEU A 9 3.52 1.60 -0.41
N PRO A 10 2.76 2.18 0.52
CA PRO A 10 3.27 3.14 1.50
C PRO A 10 4.55 2.69 2.21
N LEU A 11 5.47 3.64 2.41
CA LEU A 11 6.61 3.51 3.30
C LEU A 11 6.38 4.34 4.57
N PHE A 12 6.31 3.67 5.72
CA PHE A 12 6.20 4.34 7.02
C PHE A 12 7.55 4.49 7.72
N LYS A 13 7.60 5.36 8.72
CA LYS A 13 8.82 5.62 9.51
C LYS A 13 8.98 4.64 10.67
N ALA A 14 7.94 3.91 11.04
CA ALA A 14 7.97 2.89 12.09
C ALA A 14 7.15 1.65 11.69
N GLY A 15 7.52 0.50 12.27
CA GLY A 15 6.83 -0.77 12.01
C GLY A 15 5.52 -0.88 12.79
N ALA A 16 4.41 -1.10 12.08
CA ALA A 16 3.08 -0.97 12.65
C ALA A 16 2.72 -2.04 13.68
N CYS A 17 3.06 -3.32 13.48
CA CYS A 17 2.78 -4.34 14.50
C CYS A 17 3.53 -4.05 15.81
N ARG A 18 4.83 -3.76 15.74
CA ARG A 18 5.64 -3.47 16.94
C ARG A 18 5.15 -2.23 17.68
N CYS A 19 4.93 -1.13 16.96
CA CYS A 19 4.66 0.17 17.57
C CYS A 19 3.18 0.39 17.94
N SER A 20 2.30 -0.56 17.62
CA SER A 20 0.91 -0.58 18.12
C SER A 20 0.82 -1.11 19.54
N ASP A 21 1.78 -1.91 19.99
CA ASP A 21 1.83 -2.42 21.36
C ASP A 21 2.14 -1.32 22.38
N TRP A 22 1.34 -1.24 23.44
CA TRP A 22 1.48 -0.18 24.44
C TRP A 22 2.83 -0.17 25.16
N PHE A 23 3.44 -1.34 25.36
CA PHE A 23 4.74 -1.47 26.05
C PHE A 23 5.91 -1.03 25.16
N ASN A 24 5.72 -0.89 23.84
CA ASN A 24 6.72 -0.43 22.89
C ASN A 24 6.71 1.09 22.66
N ARG A 25 5.83 1.84 23.34
CA ARG A 25 5.66 3.29 23.12
C ARG A 25 6.94 4.12 23.33
N SER A 26 7.84 3.68 24.21
CA SER A 26 9.12 4.36 24.49
C SER A 26 10.28 3.84 23.62
N ASN A 27 10.04 2.89 22.71
CA ASN A 27 11.08 2.37 21.84
C ASN A 27 11.50 3.47 20.83
N PRO A 28 12.79 3.84 20.73
CA PRO A 28 13.26 4.87 19.80
C PRO A 28 12.85 4.59 18.34
N ALA A 29 12.73 3.32 17.97
CA ALA A 29 12.34 2.92 16.63
C ALA A 29 10.84 3.15 16.33
N CYS A 30 10.05 3.64 17.29
CA CYS A 30 8.66 4.08 17.11
C CYS A 30 8.52 5.60 17.02
N ALA A 31 9.60 6.38 17.22
CA ALA A 31 9.57 7.85 17.25
C ALA A 31 9.10 8.48 15.92
N GLY A 32 9.28 7.79 14.80
CA GLY A 32 8.83 8.24 13.49
C GLY A 32 7.32 8.18 13.27
N GLY A 33 6.58 7.46 14.13
CA GLY A 33 5.13 7.33 14.08
C GLY A 33 4.62 6.39 12.97
N LEU A 34 3.29 6.19 12.99
CA LEU A 34 2.55 5.28 12.11
C LEU A 34 1.71 6.01 11.07
N SER A 35 2.07 7.26 10.75
CA SER A 35 1.37 8.07 9.77
C SER A 35 2.35 8.83 8.89
N MET A 36 1.97 9.04 7.64
CA MET A 36 2.74 9.76 6.63
C MET A 36 1.82 10.65 5.82
N SER A 37 2.28 11.85 5.43
CA SER A 37 1.49 12.72 4.58
C SER A 37 1.27 12.09 3.21
N ARG A 38 0.13 12.36 2.58
CA ARG A 38 -0.17 11.92 1.22
C ARG A 38 0.86 12.46 0.23
N ALA A 39 1.22 13.73 0.36
CA ALA A 39 2.20 14.39 -0.50
C ALA A 39 3.58 13.70 -0.42
N ASP A 40 4.03 13.31 0.77
CA ASP A 40 5.30 12.61 0.92
C ASP A 40 5.27 11.23 0.28
N LEU A 41 4.22 10.45 0.51
CA LEU A 41 4.10 9.12 -0.08
C LEU A 41 3.98 9.20 -1.61
N GLN A 42 3.22 10.15 -2.13
CA GLN A 42 3.12 10.40 -3.58
C GLN A 42 4.48 10.78 -4.18
N ARG A 43 5.23 11.68 -3.52
CA ARG A 43 6.57 12.08 -3.95
C ARG A 43 7.54 10.90 -3.95
N LEU A 44 7.50 10.06 -2.91
CA LEU A 44 8.38 8.89 -2.78
C LEU A 44 8.14 7.83 -3.87
N ARG A 45 6.89 7.65 -4.32
CA ARG A 45 6.54 6.66 -5.35
C ARG A 45 6.53 7.19 -6.78
N ALA A 46 6.65 8.50 -6.99
CA ALA A 46 6.49 9.12 -8.29
C ALA A 46 7.44 8.54 -9.37
N PRO A 47 8.74 8.31 -9.10
CA PRO A 47 9.64 7.71 -10.10
C PRO A 47 9.21 6.29 -10.52
N GLN A 48 8.80 5.46 -9.57
CA GLN A 48 8.35 4.10 -9.83
C GLN A 48 7.03 4.10 -10.63
N MET A 49 6.12 5.03 -10.31
CA MET A 49 4.87 5.19 -11.08
C MET A 49 5.12 5.62 -12.52
N ALA A 50 6.11 6.48 -12.77
CA ALA A 50 6.48 6.87 -14.13
C ALA A 50 6.96 5.65 -14.94
N LEU A 51 7.83 4.83 -14.38
CA LEU A 51 8.31 3.60 -15.02
C LEU A 51 7.18 2.59 -15.27
N LEU A 52 6.28 2.41 -14.30
CA LEU A 52 5.11 1.54 -14.46
C LEU A 52 4.15 2.04 -15.55
N ALA A 53 3.99 3.36 -15.70
CA ALA A 53 3.19 3.95 -16.76
C ALA A 53 3.82 3.72 -18.15
N GLU A 54 5.14 3.86 -18.27
CA GLU A 54 5.88 3.54 -19.51
C GLU A 54 5.72 2.06 -19.90
N LEU A 55 5.82 1.15 -18.93
CA LEU A 55 5.63 -0.28 -19.15
C LEU A 55 4.20 -0.60 -19.58
N ALA A 56 3.19 -0.04 -18.90
CA ALA A 56 1.78 -0.24 -19.24
C ALA A 56 1.45 0.29 -20.65
N ALA A 57 2.05 1.41 -21.07
CA ALA A 57 1.89 1.94 -22.42
C ALA A 57 2.53 1.04 -23.49
N ARG A 58 3.64 0.39 -23.17
CA ARG A 58 4.36 -0.50 -24.10
C ARG A 58 3.74 -1.90 -24.20
N TYR A 59 3.12 -2.39 -23.13
CA TYR A 59 2.62 -3.76 -23.03
C TYR A 59 1.12 -3.76 -22.69
N PRO A 60 0.23 -3.89 -23.69
CA PRO A 60 -1.24 -3.84 -23.47
C PRO A 60 -1.79 -4.94 -22.55
N SER A 61 -1.06 -6.04 -22.37
CA SER A 61 -1.42 -7.13 -21.45
C SER A 61 -0.96 -6.90 -20.01
N LEU A 62 -0.22 -5.82 -19.74
CA LEU A 62 0.23 -5.42 -18.41
C LEU A 62 -0.83 -4.52 -17.77
N THR A 63 -1.18 -4.83 -16.54
CA THR A 63 -2.09 -4.03 -15.72
C THR A 63 -1.41 -3.67 -14.42
N VAL A 64 -1.41 -2.38 -14.09
CA VAL A 64 -0.93 -1.87 -12.81
C VAL A 64 -2.12 -1.78 -11.86
N TRP A 65 -2.04 -2.46 -10.72
CA TRP A 65 -3.03 -2.33 -9.66
C TRP A 65 -2.50 -1.37 -8.59
N ASP A 66 -3.23 -0.29 -8.32
CA ASP A 66 -2.80 0.71 -7.33
C ASP A 66 -3.62 0.61 -6.02
N PRO A 67 -3.06 0.00 -4.96
CA PRO A 67 -3.75 -0.12 -3.69
C PRO A 67 -3.69 1.16 -2.84
N LEU A 68 -2.83 2.14 -3.17
CA LEU A 68 -2.63 3.31 -2.31
C LEU A 68 -3.93 4.09 -2.04
N PRO A 69 -4.79 4.39 -3.03
CA PRO A 69 -6.06 5.09 -2.76
C PRO A 69 -7.02 4.34 -1.83
N LEU A 70 -6.85 3.02 -1.67
CA LEU A 70 -7.69 2.16 -0.84
C LEU A 70 -7.23 2.14 0.63
N LEU A 71 -5.95 2.43 0.86
CA LEU A 71 -5.37 2.55 2.19
C LEU A 71 -5.61 4.00 2.65
N ARG A 72 -6.41 4.21 3.70
CA ARG A 72 -7.17 5.46 3.97
C ARG A 72 -6.38 6.79 4.00
N GLY A 73 -7.13 7.86 3.66
CA GLY A 73 -7.08 9.24 4.19
C GLY A 73 -6.84 10.33 3.14
N PRO A 74 -7.66 11.42 3.06
CA PRO A 74 -7.54 12.44 2.01
C PRO A 74 -6.18 13.15 2.02
N ASP A 75 -5.60 13.40 3.19
CA ASP A 75 -4.33 14.13 3.33
C ASP A 75 -3.22 13.33 4.02
N THR A 76 -3.57 12.28 4.78
CA THR A 76 -2.64 11.49 5.59
C THR A 76 -2.96 10.01 5.48
N PHE A 77 -1.93 9.20 5.29
CA PHE A 77 -2.02 7.74 5.34
C PHE A 77 -1.63 7.23 6.72
N SER A 78 -2.37 6.25 7.23
CA SER A 78 -2.09 5.57 8.49
C SER A 78 -1.71 4.12 8.24
N ALA A 79 -0.72 3.61 8.97
CA ALA A 79 -0.36 2.19 8.97
C ALA A 79 -1.31 1.33 9.81
N VAL A 80 -2.28 1.97 10.48
CA VAL A 80 -3.28 1.37 11.36
C VAL A 80 -4.66 1.89 10.98
N GLN A 81 -5.65 1.00 10.92
CA GLN A 81 -7.04 1.34 10.67
C GLN A 81 -7.90 0.76 11.80
N ASP A 82 -8.70 1.61 12.45
CA ASP A 82 -9.65 1.21 13.49
C ASP A 82 -9.00 0.40 14.65
N GLY A 83 -7.72 0.71 14.95
CA GLY A 83 -6.92 0.02 15.97
C GLY A 83 -6.17 -1.22 15.49
N GLU A 84 -6.43 -1.70 14.28
CA GLU A 84 -5.76 -2.85 13.67
C GLU A 84 -4.64 -2.41 12.71
N PRO A 85 -3.42 -2.99 12.81
CA PRO A 85 -2.35 -2.69 11.86
C PRO A 85 -2.73 -3.10 10.43
N LEU A 86 -2.68 -2.17 9.47
CA LEU A 86 -2.74 -2.47 8.03
C LEU A 86 -1.42 -3.05 7.53
N PHE A 87 -0.31 -2.71 8.19
CA PHE A 87 1.04 -3.15 7.85
C PHE A 87 1.62 -4.01 8.98
N PHE A 88 2.47 -4.98 8.62
CA PHE A 88 3.21 -5.78 9.58
C PHE A 88 4.41 -4.99 10.11
N ASP A 89 5.21 -4.47 9.19
CA ASP A 89 6.35 -3.59 9.47
C ASP A 89 6.10 -2.20 8.86
N ASN A 90 7.13 -1.58 8.30
CA ASN A 90 7.04 -0.26 7.68
C ASN A 90 6.73 -0.28 6.18
N VAL A 91 6.65 -1.47 5.54
CA VAL A 91 6.41 -1.61 4.09
C VAL A 91 5.55 -2.83 3.70
N HIS A 92 5.50 -3.88 4.49
CA HIS A 92 4.74 -5.11 4.21
C HIS A 92 3.34 -5.05 4.82
N LEU A 93 2.33 -5.52 4.10
CA LEU A 93 0.96 -5.64 4.61
C LEU A 93 0.88 -6.63 5.76
N SER A 94 0.01 -6.34 6.72
CA SER A 94 -0.42 -7.32 7.72
C SER A 94 -1.46 -8.27 7.11
N GLY A 95 -1.85 -9.31 7.86
CA GLY A 95 -3.01 -10.11 7.51
C GLY A 95 -4.32 -9.32 7.42
N HIS A 96 -4.49 -8.28 8.25
CA HIS A 96 -5.64 -7.38 8.18
C HIS A 96 -5.57 -6.50 6.92
N GLY A 97 -4.41 -5.91 6.60
CA GLY A 97 -4.21 -5.13 5.37
C GLY A 97 -4.51 -5.93 4.10
N ASN A 98 -4.08 -7.20 4.04
CA ASN A 98 -4.43 -8.10 2.95
C ASN A 98 -5.96 -8.29 2.81
N ARG A 99 -6.68 -8.44 3.92
CA ARG A 99 -8.15 -8.56 3.90
C ARG A 99 -8.84 -7.28 3.42
N VAL A 100 -8.31 -6.11 3.78
CA VAL A 100 -8.82 -4.81 3.31
C VAL A 100 -8.68 -4.67 1.80
N LEU A 101 -7.54 -5.10 1.23
CA LEU A 101 -7.26 -4.93 -0.20
C LEU A 101 -7.82 -6.04 -1.09
N LEU A 102 -8.05 -7.24 -0.54
CA LEU A 102 -8.49 -8.42 -1.28
C LEU A 102 -9.73 -8.19 -2.16
N PRO A 103 -10.81 -7.48 -1.72
CA PRO A 103 -11.97 -7.26 -2.57
C PRO A 103 -11.65 -6.51 -3.86
N SER A 104 -10.83 -5.46 -3.79
CA SER A 104 -10.42 -4.69 -4.98
C SER A 104 -9.55 -5.52 -5.92
N PHE A 105 -8.55 -6.22 -5.37
CA PHE A 105 -7.67 -7.05 -6.17
C PHE A 105 -8.42 -8.20 -6.86
N ARG A 106 -9.33 -8.86 -6.14
CA ARG A 106 -10.19 -9.91 -6.72
C ARG A 106 -11.06 -9.38 -7.86
N GLN A 107 -11.64 -8.18 -7.69
CA GLN A 107 -12.45 -7.57 -8.74
C GLN A 107 -11.63 -7.28 -10.00
N LEU A 108 -10.38 -6.83 -9.85
CA LEU A 108 -9.46 -6.65 -10.97
C LEU A 108 -9.24 -7.96 -11.73
N LEU A 109 -8.91 -9.06 -11.01
CA LEU A 109 -8.65 -10.35 -11.63
C LEU A 109 -9.89 -10.91 -12.36
N ILE A 110 -11.07 -10.79 -11.77
CA ILE A 110 -12.33 -11.19 -12.42
C ILE A 110 -12.56 -10.36 -13.69
N GLY A 111 -12.36 -9.04 -13.63
CA GLY A 111 -12.50 -8.16 -14.80
C GLY A 111 -11.55 -8.53 -15.93
N LEU A 112 -10.28 -8.79 -15.63
CA LEU A 112 -9.29 -9.22 -16.63
C LEU A 112 -9.61 -10.61 -17.22
N ALA A 113 -10.24 -11.50 -16.44
CA ALA A 113 -10.66 -12.81 -16.94
C ALA A 113 -11.91 -12.72 -17.82
N ALA A 114 -12.84 -11.82 -17.49
CA ALA A 114 -14.11 -11.63 -18.21
C ALA A 114 -13.98 -10.77 -19.47
N GLY A 115 -12.99 -9.87 -19.55
CA GLY A 115 -12.66 -9.09 -20.74
C GLY A 115 -11.95 -9.88 -21.85
N ARG A 116 -12.14 -11.21 -21.88
CA ARG A 116 -11.74 -12.10 -22.96
C ARG A 116 -12.92 -12.39 -23.87
#